data_AF-A0A0N0P781-F1
#
_entry.id   AF-A0A0N0P781-F1
#
_cell.length_a   1.000
_cell.length_b   1.000
_cell.length_c   1.000
_cell.angle_alpha   90.00
_cell.angle_beta   90.00
_cell.angle_gamma   90.00
#
_symmetry.space_group_name_H-M   'P 1'
#
loop_
_entity.id
_entity.type
_entity.pdbx_description
1 polymer ?
#
loop_
_entity_poly.entity_id
_entity_poly.type
_entity_poly.pdbx_seq_one_letter_code
_entity_poly.pdbx_strand_id
1 'polypeptide(L)'
;MDLTRCLSAFVCLRRRATAGPHITSRGDGSRTSASATHRDSTKPIEHRTAHIHDAAMLSAASSLPVVVCDMGTSTTRLGYAGNSEPTFVQPTVCAWAEHLSYETLHIGHEAIQRLRSTITTASAMHRCRLLDHGTVVDWNLYEEYWRHLFNRHLCLESSDVGVVLAEAATAAPSQRELTAEILFESFGVPQLSIRSQALFALSSVGRGSDTGLVVESGAGVTEVVPVVDGYALHSAAQRFPLAGEDVTQYVLDSLREHACNPEAECAWDVAEQVKRLHCYVASDIVEERARFDAGPPAHIIHHRAVHSRTGQPYEVEVGYEQFLAPEVMLRPTLLQPQWAATLPNRMDAAVWACPVDCRRRLYANVVVTGGNMRFPGLSRRLECALSKLLEERAAGFSAASKGTQVKPVDCQVHVTDCSHDLSAVWKGGSLFGASPRFAAEAVTRAAYQERGCFSRDAV
;
A
#
# COMPACT_ATOMS: atom_id res chain seq x y z
N MET A 1 -14.41 -10.81 -33.26
CA MET A 1 -14.20 -12.24 -33.51
C MET A 1 -12.94 -12.64 -32.75
N ASP A 2 -13.13 -13.64 -31.90
CA ASP A 2 -12.36 -14.00 -30.69
C ASP A 2 -10.84 -14.18 -30.82
N LEU A 3 -10.13 -13.73 -29.78
CA LEU A 3 -8.69 -13.92 -29.53
C LEU A 3 -8.44 -14.65 -28.20
N THR A 4 -9.34 -15.56 -27.82
CA THR A 4 -9.44 -16.16 -26.47
C THR A 4 -8.99 -17.62 -26.38
N ARG A 5 -8.06 -18.11 -27.23
CA ARG A 5 -7.76 -19.57 -27.30
C ARG A 5 -6.30 -20.05 -27.37
N CYS A 6 -5.30 -19.29 -26.91
CA CYS A 6 -3.89 -19.76 -26.94
C CYS A 6 -3.16 -19.97 -25.59
N LEU A 7 -3.84 -19.99 -24.44
CA LEU A 7 -3.15 -20.13 -23.13
C LEU A 7 -3.47 -21.41 -22.32
N SER A 8 -3.97 -22.48 -22.96
CA SER A 8 -4.41 -23.70 -22.24
C SER A 8 -3.52 -24.96 -22.43
N ALA A 9 -2.31 -24.87 -22.98
CA ALA A 9 -1.62 -26.09 -23.42
C ALA A 9 -0.14 -26.20 -23.01
N PHE A 10 0.21 -25.99 -21.73
CA PHE A 10 1.58 -26.32 -21.25
C PHE A 10 1.72 -26.89 -19.81
N VAL A 11 0.64 -27.34 -19.16
CA VAL A 11 0.72 -27.86 -17.76
C VAL A 11 0.55 -29.39 -17.63
N CYS A 12 0.39 -30.15 -18.73
CA CYS A 12 -0.02 -31.56 -18.64
C CYS A 12 1.09 -32.63 -18.78
N LEU A 13 2.36 -32.35 -18.45
CA LEU A 13 3.43 -33.36 -18.53
C LEU A 13 4.46 -33.25 -17.39
N ARG A 14 4.04 -33.54 -16.15
CA ARG A 14 4.99 -33.98 -15.09
C ARG A 14 4.34 -34.70 -13.91
N ARG A 15 3.33 -35.55 -14.17
CA ARG A 15 2.85 -36.55 -13.19
C ARG A 15 2.63 -37.89 -13.87
N ARG A 16 3.67 -38.73 -13.92
CA ARG A 16 3.63 -40.20 -14.00
C ARG A 16 5.04 -40.75 -14.24
N ALA A 17 5.70 -41.22 -13.19
CA ALA A 17 6.55 -42.42 -13.21
C ALA A 17 7.23 -42.57 -11.83
N THR A 18 6.66 -43.40 -10.97
CA THR A 18 7.35 -44.43 -10.17
C THR A 18 6.31 -45.12 -9.31
N ALA A 19 5.97 -46.34 -9.71
CA ALA A 19 5.15 -47.27 -8.95
C ALA A 19 5.96 -48.54 -8.72
N GLY A 20 5.84 -49.10 -7.52
CA GLY A 20 6.18 -50.49 -7.21
C GLY A 20 6.67 -50.69 -5.76
N PRO A 21 6.41 -51.86 -5.14
CA PRO A 21 5.13 -52.57 -5.11
C PRO A 21 4.69 -52.95 -3.68
N HIS A 22 3.43 -53.39 -3.58
CA HIS A 22 2.73 -53.91 -2.42
C HIS A 22 3.36 -55.16 -1.78
N ILE A 23 3.26 -55.24 -0.45
CA ILE A 23 3.16 -56.51 0.30
C ILE A 23 1.94 -56.43 1.23
N THR A 24 1.09 -57.45 1.13
CA THR A 24 -0.14 -57.67 1.90
C THR A 24 0.15 -58.59 3.10
N SER A 25 -0.55 -58.38 4.23
CA SER A 25 -1.04 -59.50 5.06
C SER A 25 -2.14 -59.04 6.02
N ARG A 26 -3.11 -59.94 6.20
CA ARG A 26 -4.32 -59.89 7.04
C ARG A 26 -4.04 -60.48 8.43
N GLY A 27 -4.90 -60.18 9.41
CA GLY A 27 -5.09 -60.92 10.68
C GLY A 27 -5.51 -59.94 11.80
N ASP A 28 -6.78 -59.76 12.20
CA ASP A 28 -7.81 -60.66 12.76
C ASP A 28 -7.70 -60.85 14.30
N GLY A 29 -8.86 -60.80 14.99
CA GLY A 29 -9.06 -61.20 16.42
C GLY A 29 -9.08 -60.08 17.48
N SER A 30 -10.25 -59.61 17.95
CA SER A 30 -11.01 -60.08 19.15
C SER A 30 -10.45 -59.60 20.51
N ARG A 31 -11.09 -58.67 21.24
CA ARG A 31 -12.22 -58.79 22.21
C ARG A 31 -11.82 -59.22 23.64
N THR A 32 -12.54 -58.64 24.63
CA THR A 32 -12.74 -58.99 26.06
C THR A 32 -11.71 -58.41 27.05
N SER A 33 -12.07 -57.45 27.95
CA SER A 33 -12.90 -57.50 29.19
C SER A 33 -12.16 -58.22 30.34
N ALA A 34 -12.19 -57.86 31.63
CA ALA A 34 -13.04 -57.02 32.45
C ALA A 34 -12.38 -56.83 33.85
N SER A 35 -12.99 -55.92 34.63
CA SER A 35 -13.18 -55.91 36.10
C SER A 35 -11.95 -55.99 37.03
N ALA A 36 -11.61 -54.96 37.80
CA ALA A 36 -12.33 -54.32 38.92
C ALA A 36 -12.23 -55.09 40.25
N THR A 37 -11.80 -54.37 41.30
CA THR A 37 -12.25 -54.39 42.73
C THR A 37 -11.14 -53.73 43.58
N HIS A 38 -11.34 -53.09 44.74
CA HIS A 38 -12.42 -52.34 45.40
C HIS A 38 -11.78 -51.77 46.70
N ARG A 39 -12.25 -50.60 47.20
CA ARG A 39 -12.24 -50.12 48.62
C ARG A 39 -10.88 -49.67 49.22
N ASP A 40 -10.77 -48.67 50.11
CA ASP A 40 -11.71 -47.73 50.73
C ASP A 40 -10.93 -46.54 51.36
N SER A 41 -11.63 -45.41 51.48
CA SER A 41 -11.52 -44.31 52.46
C SER A 41 -10.15 -43.79 53.00
N THR A 42 -9.84 -42.51 52.75
CA THR A 42 -9.94 -41.37 53.70
C THR A 42 -9.18 -40.15 53.15
N LYS A 43 -9.82 -38.96 53.15
CA LYS A 43 -9.20 -37.67 52.78
C LYS A 43 -8.33 -37.14 53.93
N PRO A 44 -7.31 -36.33 53.63
CA PRO A 44 -7.47 -34.89 53.84
C PRO A 44 -7.10 -34.06 52.61
N ILE A 45 -7.66 -32.85 52.58
CA ILE A 45 -7.50 -31.82 51.56
C ILE A 45 -6.25 -31.02 51.89
N GLU A 46 -5.24 -30.95 51.00
CA GLU A 46 -4.39 -29.75 50.83
C GLU A 46 -3.87 -29.62 49.37
N HIS A 47 -4.36 -28.56 48.72
CA HIS A 47 -3.71 -27.65 47.78
C HIS A 47 -3.10 -28.12 46.45
N ARG A 48 -3.92 -27.90 45.41
CA ARG A 48 -3.59 -27.49 44.03
C ARG A 48 -2.28 -26.66 43.93
N THR A 49 -1.24 -27.24 43.35
CA THR A 49 -0.11 -26.46 42.76
C THR A 49 0.55 -27.15 41.56
N ALA A 50 -0.03 -28.24 41.02
CA ALA A 50 0.53 -28.96 39.87
C ALA A 50 -0.09 -28.60 38.51
N HIS A 51 -1.17 -27.81 38.47
CA HIS A 51 -1.89 -27.48 37.21
C HIS A 51 -1.70 -26.06 36.70
N ILE A 52 -0.85 -25.25 37.35
CA ILE A 52 -0.58 -23.86 36.91
C ILE A 52 0.71 -23.78 36.08
N HIS A 53 1.64 -24.74 36.22
CA HIS A 53 2.88 -24.74 35.46
C HIS A 53 2.73 -25.28 34.02
N ASP A 54 1.83 -26.25 33.77
CA ASP A 54 1.61 -26.76 32.41
C ASP A 54 0.77 -25.81 31.54
N ALA A 55 -0.17 -25.05 32.14
CA ALA A 55 -0.95 -24.04 31.42
C ALA A 55 -0.13 -22.78 31.11
N ALA A 56 0.88 -22.46 31.93
CA ALA A 56 1.81 -21.38 31.65
C ALA A 56 2.87 -21.76 30.59
N MET A 57 3.28 -23.03 30.54
CA MET A 57 4.19 -23.57 29.52
C MET A 57 3.55 -23.71 28.13
N LEU A 58 2.22 -23.89 28.06
CA LEU A 58 1.46 -23.85 26.80
C LEU A 58 1.13 -22.43 26.30
N SER A 59 1.47 -21.39 27.08
CA SER A 59 1.30 -19.96 26.69
C SER A 59 2.58 -19.31 26.16
N ALA A 60 3.67 -20.07 26.08
CA ALA A 60 4.95 -19.63 25.55
C ALA A 60 5.41 -20.53 24.39
N ALA A 61 4.49 -20.94 23.52
CA ALA A 61 4.89 -21.23 22.15
C ALA A 61 5.44 -19.90 21.62
N SER A 62 6.77 -19.82 21.44
CA SER A 62 7.45 -18.63 20.95
C SER A 62 6.71 -18.13 19.71
N SER A 63 5.96 -17.04 19.85
CA SER A 63 5.26 -16.44 18.71
C SER A 63 6.34 -16.08 17.70
N LEU A 64 6.29 -16.71 16.54
CA LEU A 64 7.23 -16.42 15.46
C LEU A 64 7.27 -14.90 15.24
N PRO A 65 8.45 -14.31 15.04
CA PRO A 65 8.53 -12.89 14.74
C PRO A 65 7.66 -12.60 13.51
N VAL A 66 6.92 -11.49 13.57
CA VAL A 66 6.09 -11.04 12.46
C VAL A 66 6.80 -9.86 11.79
N VAL A 67 6.94 -9.95 10.48
CA VAL A 67 7.49 -8.88 9.64
C VAL A 67 6.36 -8.20 8.90
N VAL A 68 6.42 -6.88 8.87
CA VAL A 68 5.48 -6.02 8.16
C VAL A 68 6.18 -5.42 6.96
N CYS A 69 5.58 -5.61 5.79
CA CYS A 69 6.03 -5.07 4.52
C CYS A 69 4.95 -4.17 3.93
N ASP A 70 5.27 -2.89 3.74
CA ASP A 70 4.51 -1.95 2.93
C ASP A 70 5.31 -1.71 1.64
N MET A 71 4.86 -2.35 0.55
CA MET A 71 5.55 -2.32 -0.74
C MET A 71 4.87 -1.35 -1.69
N GLY A 72 5.23 -0.07 -1.59
CA GLY A 72 4.71 0.97 -2.48
C GLY A 72 5.49 1.07 -3.81
N THR A 73 4.89 1.74 -4.80
CA THR A 73 5.47 1.89 -6.16
C THR A 73 6.86 2.55 -6.17
N SER A 74 7.11 3.49 -5.26
CA SER A 74 8.40 4.18 -5.17
C SER A 74 9.27 3.73 -4.01
N THR A 75 8.67 3.28 -2.92
CA THR A 75 9.36 3.00 -1.65
C THR A 75 8.78 1.76 -1.00
N THR A 76 9.65 0.87 -0.54
CA THR A 76 9.33 -0.29 0.29
C THR A 76 9.74 0.01 1.72
N ARG A 77 8.85 -0.27 2.67
CA ARG A 77 9.10 -0.19 4.12
C ARG A 77 8.97 -1.58 4.71
N LEU A 78 9.99 -2.01 5.43
CA LEU A 78 10.09 -3.34 6.00
C LEU A 78 10.56 -3.26 7.45
N GLY A 79 10.00 -4.07 8.32
CA GLY A 79 10.48 -4.19 9.70
C GLY A 79 9.66 -5.16 10.53
N TYR A 80 10.02 -5.29 11.79
CA TYR A 80 9.32 -6.17 12.73
C TYR A 80 8.06 -5.50 13.29
N ALA A 81 7.01 -6.30 13.46
CA ALA A 81 5.81 -5.89 14.15
C ALA A 81 6.11 -5.54 15.62
N GLY A 82 5.42 -4.54 16.15
CA GLY A 82 5.64 -3.98 17.49
C GLY A 82 6.66 -2.84 17.54
N ASN A 83 7.47 -2.67 16.50
CA ASN A 83 8.35 -1.50 16.40
C ASN A 83 7.56 -0.24 16.00
N SER A 84 8.02 0.91 16.47
CA SER A 84 7.42 2.21 16.17
C SER A 84 7.75 2.73 14.77
N GLU A 85 8.84 2.26 14.17
CA GLU A 85 9.32 2.70 12.85
C GLU A 85 9.81 1.48 12.05
N PRO A 86 9.71 1.52 10.71
CA PRO A 86 10.24 0.46 9.86
C PRO A 86 11.75 0.34 10.05
N THR A 87 12.24 -0.89 10.12
CA THR A 87 13.67 -1.18 10.24
C THR A 87 14.42 -0.73 8.99
N PHE A 88 13.79 -0.88 7.82
CA PHE A 88 14.35 -0.50 6.54
C PHE A 88 13.33 0.26 5.70
N VAL A 89 13.80 1.33 5.08
CA VAL A 89 13.07 2.08 4.06
C VAL A 89 13.99 2.18 2.86
N GLN A 90 13.56 1.64 1.72
CA GLN A 90 14.36 1.68 0.50
C GLN A 90 13.50 1.97 -0.74
N PRO A 91 14.09 2.52 -1.81
CA PRO A 91 13.42 2.66 -3.08
C PRO A 91 12.94 1.32 -3.64
N THR A 92 11.73 1.25 -4.17
CA THR A 92 11.21 0.05 -4.86
C THR A 92 11.68 0.04 -6.31
N VAL A 93 12.98 -0.15 -6.51
CA VAL A 93 13.61 -0.11 -7.82
C VAL A 93 14.65 -1.21 -7.95
N CYS A 94 14.74 -1.77 -9.14
CA CYS A 94 15.73 -2.77 -9.50
C CYS A 94 16.54 -2.25 -10.68
N ALA A 95 17.81 -2.65 -10.74
CA ALA A 95 18.64 -2.39 -11.91
C ALA A 95 19.65 -3.50 -12.15
N TRP A 96 19.95 -3.81 -13.40
CA TRP A 96 20.95 -4.81 -13.77
C TRP A 96 21.76 -4.36 -14.99
N ALA A 97 22.95 -4.95 -15.14
CA ALA A 97 23.79 -4.76 -16.32
C ALA A 97 23.60 -5.92 -17.30
N GLU A 98 23.55 -5.61 -18.61
CA GLU A 98 23.54 -6.54 -19.75
C GLU A 98 22.44 -7.63 -19.73
N HIS A 99 22.57 -8.62 -18.85
CA HIS A 99 21.63 -9.73 -18.65
C HIS A 99 21.11 -9.76 -17.22
N LEU A 100 19.83 -10.07 -17.06
CA LEU A 100 19.24 -10.27 -15.74
C LEU A 100 19.78 -11.57 -15.14
N SER A 101 20.64 -11.44 -14.14
CA SER A 101 21.16 -12.54 -13.34
C SER A 101 21.19 -12.14 -11.87
N TYR A 102 21.22 -13.11 -10.96
CA TYR A 102 21.32 -12.84 -9.53
C TYR A 102 22.56 -12.01 -9.16
N GLU A 103 23.68 -12.21 -9.87
CA GLU A 103 24.94 -11.53 -9.61
C GLU A 103 24.97 -10.08 -10.11
N THR A 104 24.17 -9.77 -11.13
CA THR A 104 24.10 -8.44 -11.75
C THR A 104 22.91 -7.60 -11.26
N LEU A 105 21.99 -8.20 -10.49
CA LEU A 105 20.80 -7.55 -9.98
C LEU A 105 21.12 -6.70 -8.74
N HIS A 106 20.95 -5.40 -8.88
CA HIS A 106 20.99 -4.43 -7.80
C HIS A 106 19.57 -4.01 -7.43
N ILE A 107 19.31 -3.83 -6.14
CA ILE A 107 17.99 -3.50 -5.60
C ILE A 107 18.09 -2.26 -4.70
N GLY A 108 17.05 -1.44 -4.69
CA GLY A 108 16.90 -0.31 -3.78
C GLY A 108 17.97 0.76 -3.95
N HIS A 109 18.60 1.16 -2.84
CA HIS A 109 19.64 2.19 -2.86
C HIS A 109 20.84 1.80 -3.72
N GLU A 110 21.20 0.52 -3.72
CA GLU A 110 22.30 0.01 -4.54
C GLU A 110 21.99 0.16 -6.03
N ALA A 111 20.75 -0.13 -6.44
CA ALA A 111 20.29 0.08 -7.82
C ALA A 111 20.42 1.54 -8.24
N ILE A 112 19.98 2.48 -7.40
CA ILE A 112 20.09 3.92 -7.69
C ILE A 112 21.54 4.36 -7.79
N GLN A 113 22.40 3.94 -6.85
CA GLN A 113 23.81 4.29 -6.86
C GLN A 113 24.50 3.80 -8.14
N ARG A 114 24.21 2.56 -8.54
CA ARG A 114 24.75 1.96 -9.75
C ARG A 114 24.27 2.68 -11.00
N LEU A 115 22.97 2.97 -11.11
CA LEU A 115 22.41 3.76 -12.21
C LEU A 115 23.08 5.13 -12.34
N ARG A 116 23.37 5.81 -11.22
CA ARG A 116 24.10 7.10 -11.22
C ARG A 116 25.56 6.96 -11.63
N SER A 117 26.25 5.92 -11.16
CA SER A 117 27.66 5.69 -11.53
C SER A 117 27.82 5.36 -13.01
N THR A 118 26.86 4.65 -13.59
CA THR A 118 26.90 4.19 -14.97
C THR A 118 26.77 5.31 -15.99
N ILE A 119 26.12 6.43 -15.62
CA ILE A 119 26.12 7.68 -16.40
C ILE A 119 27.55 8.14 -16.71
N THR A 120 28.52 7.84 -15.84
CA THR A 120 29.93 8.23 -16.02
C THR A 120 30.77 7.21 -16.78
N THR A 121 30.39 5.92 -16.80
CA THR A 121 31.22 4.81 -17.28
C THR A 121 30.75 4.13 -18.58
N ALA A 122 29.68 4.63 -19.22
CA ALA A 122 29.17 4.18 -20.53
C ALA A 122 28.73 2.69 -20.62
N SER A 123 28.68 1.94 -19.52
CA SER A 123 28.02 0.64 -19.49
C SER A 123 26.49 0.82 -19.61
N ALA A 124 25.77 -0.11 -20.23
CA ALA A 124 24.31 -0.04 -20.25
C ALA A 124 23.74 -0.71 -18.99
N MET A 125 23.07 0.06 -18.13
CA MET A 125 22.24 -0.49 -17.05
C MET A 125 20.77 -0.32 -17.37
N HIS A 126 20.02 -1.40 -17.19
CA HIS A 126 18.57 -1.40 -17.31
C HIS A 126 17.96 -1.09 -15.95
N ARG A 127 17.13 -0.04 -15.89
CA ARG A 127 16.29 0.27 -14.72
C ARG A 127 14.93 -0.39 -14.92
N CYS A 128 14.44 -1.09 -13.90
CA CYS A 128 13.09 -1.64 -13.91
C CYS A 128 12.33 -1.23 -12.65
N ARG A 129 11.03 -1.02 -12.84
CA ARG A 129 10.07 -0.80 -11.77
C ARG A 129 9.46 -2.14 -11.40
N LEU A 130 9.49 -2.47 -10.12
CA LEU A 130 8.85 -3.70 -9.65
C LEU A 130 7.32 -3.59 -9.74
N LEU A 131 6.82 -2.41 -9.38
CA LEU A 131 5.41 -2.08 -9.37
C LEU A 131 5.16 -0.93 -10.35
N ASP A 132 4.11 -1.06 -11.15
CA ASP A 132 3.57 -0.02 -12.01
C ASP A 132 2.16 0.33 -11.53
N HIS A 133 1.99 1.56 -11.02
CA HIS A 133 0.74 2.05 -10.44
C HIS A 133 0.11 1.10 -9.38
N GLY A 134 0.94 0.36 -8.63
CA GLY A 134 0.51 -0.60 -7.61
C GLY A 134 0.35 -2.05 -8.10
N THR A 135 0.55 -2.29 -9.41
CA THR A 135 0.48 -3.62 -10.02
C THR A 135 1.88 -4.20 -10.21
N VAL A 136 2.08 -5.48 -9.89
CA VAL A 136 3.35 -6.19 -10.16
C VAL A 136 3.55 -6.36 -11.66
N VAL A 137 4.70 -5.91 -12.16
CA VAL A 137 5.02 -5.94 -13.61
C VAL A 137 5.75 -7.23 -14.00
N ASP A 138 6.68 -7.68 -13.16
CA ASP A 138 7.50 -8.87 -13.39
C ASP A 138 7.57 -9.69 -12.10
N TRP A 139 6.95 -10.87 -12.14
CA TRP A 139 6.85 -11.78 -11.00
C TRP A 139 8.18 -12.47 -10.66
N ASN A 140 9.05 -12.70 -11.65
CA ASN A 140 10.37 -13.26 -11.39
C ASN A 140 11.21 -12.24 -10.63
N LEU A 141 11.18 -10.98 -11.06
CA LEU A 141 11.84 -9.89 -10.38
C LEU A 141 11.23 -9.63 -8.99
N TYR A 142 9.93 -9.82 -8.83
CA TYR A 142 9.22 -9.72 -7.56
C TYR A 142 9.70 -10.76 -6.55
N GLU A 143 9.87 -12.01 -6.99
CA GLU A 143 10.45 -13.06 -6.15
C GLU A 143 11.91 -12.74 -5.77
N GLU A 144 12.75 -12.30 -6.71
CA GLU A 144 14.13 -11.89 -6.40
C GLU A 144 14.18 -10.70 -5.43
N TYR A 145 13.24 -9.77 -5.55
CA TYR A 145 13.12 -8.65 -4.63
C TYR A 145 12.81 -9.13 -3.21
N TRP A 146 11.86 -10.05 -3.04
CA TRP A 146 11.58 -10.68 -1.74
C TRP A 146 12.79 -11.44 -1.19
N ARG A 147 13.51 -12.18 -2.03
CA ARG A 147 14.75 -12.87 -1.64
C ARG A 147 15.79 -11.89 -1.10
N HIS A 148 15.91 -10.72 -1.73
CA HIS A 148 16.77 -9.65 -1.25
C HIS A 148 16.29 -9.05 0.09
N LEU A 149 14.98 -8.86 0.28
CA LEU A 149 14.42 -8.39 1.55
C LEU A 149 14.72 -9.38 2.69
N PHE A 150 14.50 -10.67 2.50
CA PHE A 150 14.78 -11.68 3.53
C PHE A 150 16.28 -11.81 3.84
N ASN A 151 17.12 -11.97 2.81
CA ASN A 151 18.53 -12.30 3.01
C ASN A 151 19.38 -11.10 3.48
N ARG A 152 19.14 -9.91 2.92
CA ARG A 152 20.02 -8.74 3.14
C ARG A 152 19.53 -7.82 4.25
N HIS A 153 18.22 -7.67 4.39
CA HIS A 153 17.65 -6.73 5.34
C HIS A 153 17.27 -7.43 6.65
N LEU A 154 16.47 -8.50 6.58
CA LEU A 154 16.01 -9.19 7.79
C LEU A 154 17.05 -10.17 8.34
N CYS A 155 17.91 -10.73 7.48
CA CYS A 155 18.89 -11.78 7.83
C CYS A 155 18.24 -12.95 8.59
N LEU A 156 17.02 -13.31 8.18
CA LEU A 156 16.24 -14.39 8.77
C LEU A 156 15.91 -15.45 7.72
N GLU A 157 15.73 -16.68 8.18
CA GLU A 157 15.12 -17.71 7.37
C GLU A 157 13.63 -17.40 7.19
N SER A 158 13.16 -17.35 5.94
CA SER A 158 11.76 -17.00 5.64
C SER A 158 10.75 -18.01 6.20
N SER A 159 11.19 -19.23 6.53
CA SER A 159 10.41 -20.30 7.16
C SER A 159 10.08 -20.04 8.64
N ASP A 160 10.74 -19.08 9.29
CA ASP A 160 10.62 -18.80 10.72
C ASP A 160 9.92 -17.45 11.03
N VAL A 161 9.24 -16.86 10.04
CA VAL A 161 8.71 -15.48 10.15
C VAL A 161 7.28 -15.40 9.62
N GLY A 162 6.35 -14.83 10.40
CA GLY A 162 5.03 -14.46 9.89
C GLY A 162 5.10 -13.17 9.06
N VAL A 163 4.31 -13.03 8.00
CA VAL A 163 4.34 -11.84 7.13
C VAL A 163 2.99 -11.13 7.14
N VAL A 164 3.01 -9.82 7.41
CA VAL A 164 1.92 -8.88 7.13
C VAL A 164 2.32 -8.07 5.90
N LEU A 165 1.52 -8.16 4.84
CA LEU A 165 1.71 -7.39 3.62
C LEU A 165 0.59 -6.35 3.49
N ALA A 166 0.97 -5.09 3.35
CA ALA A 166 0.04 -4.02 3.01
C ALA A 166 -0.08 -3.92 1.48
N GLU A 167 -1.28 -4.09 0.94
CA GLU A 167 -1.57 -4.00 -0.49
C GLU A 167 -2.74 -3.03 -0.76
N ALA A 168 -2.73 -2.43 -1.94
CA ALA A 168 -3.81 -1.59 -2.46
C ALA A 168 -5.18 -2.31 -2.39
N ALA A 169 -6.23 -1.59 -2.01
CA ALA A 169 -7.58 -2.16 -1.90
C ALA A 169 -8.12 -2.61 -3.26
N THR A 170 -7.74 -1.91 -4.34
CA THR A 170 -8.17 -2.17 -5.71
C THR A 170 -7.28 -3.15 -6.47
N ALA A 171 -6.26 -3.71 -5.82
CA ALA A 171 -5.43 -4.76 -6.40
C ALA A 171 -6.26 -5.97 -6.86
N ALA A 172 -5.86 -6.56 -7.99
CA ALA A 172 -6.56 -7.70 -8.55
C ALA A 172 -6.40 -8.94 -7.65
N PRO A 173 -7.46 -9.77 -7.50
CA PRO A 173 -7.35 -11.01 -6.72
C PRO A 173 -6.20 -11.91 -7.17
N SER A 174 -5.94 -11.98 -8.48
CA SER A 174 -4.82 -12.76 -9.04
C SER A 174 -3.43 -12.28 -8.56
N GLN A 175 -3.28 -10.99 -8.25
CA GLN A 175 -2.02 -10.47 -7.70
C GLN A 175 -1.80 -10.99 -6.28
N ARG A 176 -2.87 -11.07 -5.47
CA ARG A 176 -2.81 -11.65 -4.12
C ARG A 176 -2.51 -13.14 -4.17
N GLU A 177 -3.10 -13.85 -5.12
CA GLU A 177 -2.85 -15.28 -5.35
C GLU A 177 -1.37 -15.55 -5.64
N LEU A 178 -0.80 -14.85 -6.63
CA LEU A 178 0.59 -15.02 -7.02
C LEU A 178 1.56 -14.56 -5.91
N THR A 179 1.21 -13.52 -5.18
CA THR A 179 2.02 -13.08 -4.01
C THR A 179 2.02 -14.13 -2.91
N ALA A 180 0.87 -14.74 -2.61
CA ALA A 180 0.76 -15.81 -1.64
C ALA A 180 1.49 -17.09 -2.09
N GLU A 181 1.39 -17.46 -3.37
CA GLU A 181 2.13 -18.56 -3.97
C GLU A 181 3.64 -18.38 -3.75
N ILE A 182 4.19 -17.21 -4.08
CA ILE A 182 5.60 -16.90 -3.87
C ILE A 182 5.98 -17.03 -2.38
N LEU A 183 5.22 -16.43 -1.47
CA LEU A 183 5.56 -16.44 -0.04
C LEU A 183 5.41 -17.82 0.61
N PHE A 184 4.39 -18.61 0.24
CA PHE A 184 4.16 -19.94 0.83
C PHE A 184 4.95 -21.06 0.16
N GLU A 185 5.07 -21.04 -1.17
CA GLU A 185 5.68 -22.13 -1.95
C GLU A 185 7.18 -21.92 -2.13
N SER A 186 7.60 -20.73 -2.57
CA SER A 186 9.02 -20.43 -2.78
C SER A 186 9.75 -20.13 -1.46
N PHE A 187 9.16 -19.33 -0.57
CA PHE A 187 9.81 -18.90 0.68
C PHE A 187 9.41 -19.71 1.91
N GLY A 188 8.36 -20.51 1.83
CA GLY A 188 7.94 -21.39 2.93
C GLY A 188 7.42 -20.67 4.17
N VAL A 189 6.94 -19.43 4.03
CA VAL A 189 6.44 -18.59 5.13
C VAL A 189 5.34 -19.33 5.91
N PRO A 190 5.42 -19.40 7.25
CA PRO A 190 4.46 -20.15 8.08
C PRO A 190 3.07 -19.49 8.15
N GLN A 191 3.01 -18.16 8.15
CA GLN A 191 1.78 -17.37 8.28
C GLN A 191 1.82 -16.11 7.43
N LEU A 192 0.74 -15.83 6.70
CA LEU A 192 0.61 -14.65 5.83
C LEU A 192 -0.72 -13.93 6.07
N SER A 193 -0.67 -12.60 6.16
CA SER A 193 -1.86 -11.74 6.11
C SER A 193 -1.65 -10.62 5.11
N ILE A 194 -2.42 -10.61 4.03
CA ILE A 194 -2.46 -9.52 3.05
C ILE A 194 -3.68 -8.66 3.37
N ARG A 195 -3.47 -7.37 3.66
CA ARG A 195 -4.54 -6.45 4.06
C ARG A 195 -4.44 -5.13 3.34
N SER A 196 -5.57 -4.41 3.28
CA SER A 196 -5.64 -3.10 2.65
C SER A 196 -4.75 -2.09 3.37
N GLN A 197 -3.94 -1.34 2.61
CA GLN A 197 -3.14 -0.22 3.12
C GLN A 197 -4.01 0.80 3.87
N ALA A 198 -5.23 1.04 3.40
CA ALA A 198 -6.20 1.93 4.03
C ALA A 198 -6.58 1.53 5.45
N LEU A 199 -6.72 0.22 5.73
CA LEU A 199 -7.02 -0.26 7.09
C LEU A 199 -5.90 0.11 8.06
N PHE A 200 -4.65 -0.08 7.63
CA PHE A 200 -3.49 0.25 8.44
C PHE A 200 -3.30 1.77 8.58
N ALA A 201 -3.53 2.53 7.52
CA ALA A 201 -3.52 3.98 7.59
C ALA A 201 -4.52 4.49 8.63
N LEU A 202 -5.77 4.00 8.62
CA LEU A 202 -6.79 4.42 9.58
C LEU A 202 -6.41 4.03 11.02
N SER A 203 -5.90 2.82 11.24
CA SER A 203 -5.51 2.35 12.56
C SER A 203 -4.35 3.15 13.17
N SER A 204 -3.45 3.68 12.32
CA SER A 204 -2.32 4.50 12.75
C SER A 204 -2.72 5.86 13.34
N VAL A 205 -3.89 6.39 12.99
CA VAL A 205 -4.35 7.73 13.43
C VAL A 205 -4.73 7.76 14.92
N GLY A 206 -4.92 6.60 15.56
CA GLY A 206 -5.07 6.50 17.02
C GLY A 206 -6.34 7.13 17.59
N ARG A 207 -7.34 7.49 16.76
CA ARG A 207 -8.60 8.12 17.20
C ARG A 207 -9.65 7.14 17.76
N GLY A 208 -9.35 5.84 17.79
CA GLY A 208 -10.30 4.81 18.22
C GLY A 208 -11.56 4.71 17.36
N SER A 209 -11.54 5.30 16.16
CA SER A 209 -12.61 5.18 15.17
C SER A 209 -12.23 4.16 14.13
N ASP A 210 -12.90 3.01 14.14
CA ASP A 210 -12.74 1.95 13.15
C ASP A 210 -13.56 2.22 11.87
N THR A 211 -14.13 3.43 11.74
CA THR A 211 -14.88 3.89 10.57
C THR A 211 -14.30 5.21 10.06
N GLY A 212 -14.01 5.29 8.76
CA GLY A 212 -13.51 6.49 8.10
C GLY A 212 -13.29 6.30 6.61
N LEU A 213 -13.22 7.40 5.86
CA LEU A 213 -12.82 7.40 4.46
C LEU A 213 -11.31 7.66 4.36
N VAL A 214 -10.55 6.68 3.91
CA VAL A 214 -9.10 6.84 3.75
C VAL A 214 -8.78 7.24 2.32
N VAL A 215 -7.99 8.28 2.15
CA VAL A 215 -7.45 8.71 0.87
C VAL A 215 -5.94 8.61 0.91
N GLU A 216 -5.41 7.65 0.20
CA GLU A 216 -3.97 7.39 0.13
C GLU A 216 -3.46 7.79 -1.24
N SER A 217 -2.52 8.76 -1.30
CA SER A 217 -1.86 9.15 -2.55
C SER A 217 -0.36 8.92 -2.46
N GLY A 218 0.09 7.87 -3.14
CA GLY A 218 1.49 7.48 -3.25
C GLY A 218 2.15 8.06 -4.50
N ALA A 219 3.20 7.37 -4.98
CA ALA A 219 3.89 7.76 -6.21
C ALA A 219 3.11 7.37 -7.47
N GLY A 220 2.65 6.11 -7.57
CA GLY A 220 1.98 5.62 -8.79
C GLY A 220 0.47 5.48 -8.70
N VAL A 221 -0.14 5.57 -7.52
CA VAL A 221 -1.60 5.41 -7.38
C VAL A 221 -2.15 6.30 -6.27
N THR A 222 -3.38 6.78 -6.48
CA THR A 222 -4.21 7.36 -5.44
C THR A 222 -5.45 6.50 -5.25
N GLU A 223 -5.70 6.04 -4.04
CA GLU A 223 -6.88 5.25 -3.68
C GLU A 223 -7.75 5.97 -2.67
N VAL A 224 -9.06 5.84 -2.84
CA VAL A 224 -10.07 6.26 -1.87
C VAL A 224 -10.79 5.01 -1.39
N VAL A 225 -10.62 4.66 -0.12
CA VAL A 225 -11.13 3.42 0.45
C VAL A 225 -11.99 3.73 1.68
N PRO A 226 -13.30 3.45 1.65
CA PRO A 226 -14.13 3.54 2.83
C PRO A 226 -13.90 2.34 3.74
N VAL A 227 -13.63 2.61 5.01
CA VAL A 227 -13.50 1.62 6.07
C VAL A 227 -14.68 1.80 7.02
N VAL A 228 -15.38 0.71 7.33
CA VAL A 228 -16.55 0.73 8.23
C VAL A 228 -16.41 -0.38 9.25
N ASP A 229 -16.45 -0.01 10.53
CA ASP A 229 -16.38 -0.91 11.68
C ASP A 229 -15.22 -1.93 11.60
N GLY A 230 -14.06 -1.48 11.10
CA GLY A 230 -12.83 -2.26 10.99
C GLY A 230 -12.67 -3.03 9.67
N TYR A 231 -13.61 -2.89 8.73
CA TYR A 231 -13.60 -3.58 7.44
C TYR A 231 -13.46 -2.60 6.27
N ALA A 232 -12.53 -2.87 5.36
CA ALA A 232 -12.40 -2.11 4.13
C ALA A 232 -13.48 -2.55 3.13
N LEU A 233 -14.29 -1.61 2.66
CA LEU A 233 -15.33 -1.88 1.67
C LEU A 233 -14.71 -1.83 0.26
N HIS A 234 -14.07 -2.92 -0.13
CA HIS A 234 -13.41 -3.06 -1.44
C HIS A 234 -14.35 -2.77 -2.63
N SER A 235 -15.63 -3.13 -2.53
CA SER A 235 -16.63 -2.86 -3.58
C SER A 235 -16.94 -1.37 -3.77
N ALA A 236 -16.67 -0.54 -2.77
CA ALA A 236 -16.86 0.91 -2.80
C ALA A 236 -15.56 1.69 -3.02
N ALA A 237 -14.41 1.01 -3.00
CA ALA A 237 -13.10 1.62 -3.21
C ALA A 237 -13.01 2.26 -4.61
N GLN A 238 -12.44 3.46 -4.68
CA GLN A 238 -12.23 4.20 -5.92
C GLN A 238 -10.74 4.34 -6.18
N ARG A 239 -10.30 3.94 -7.37
CA ARG A 239 -8.95 4.23 -7.86
C ARG A 239 -8.97 5.55 -8.64
N PHE A 240 -8.05 6.44 -8.32
CA PHE A 240 -7.84 7.69 -9.03
C PHE A 240 -6.53 7.58 -9.84
N PRO A 241 -6.56 7.83 -11.16
CA PRO A 241 -5.45 7.53 -12.06
C PRO A 241 -4.27 8.50 -11.96
N LEU A 242 -4.37 9.52 -11.10
CA LEU A 242 -3.31 10.50 -10.87
C LEU A 242 -2.69 10.30 -9.49
N ALA A 243 -1.36 10.39 -9.43
CA ALA A 243 -0.58 10.27 -8.22
C ALA A 243 0.68 11.15 -8.29
N GLY A 244 1.64 10.92 -7.40
CA GLY A 244 2.82 11.77 -7.30
C GLY A 244 3.76 11.75 -8.51
N GLU A 245 3.74 10.70 -9.33
CA GLU A 245 4.53 10.60 -10.56
C GLU A 245 3.95 11.49 -11.65
N ASP A 246 2.63 11.53 -11.81
CA ASP A 246 1.97 12.42 -12.77
C ASP A 246 2.20 13.88 -12.42
N VAL A 247 2.17 14.22 -11.12
CA VAL A 247 2.53 15.57 -10.65
C VAL A 247 4.00 15.88 -10.96
N THR A 248 4.90 14.90 -10.81
CA THR A 248 6.33 15.09 -11.15
C THR A 248 6.53 15.28 -12.65
N GLN A 249 5.81 14.51 -13.46
CA GLN A 249 5.82 14.63 -14.91
C GLN A 249 5.32 16.02 -15.34
N TYR A 250 4.25 16.54 -14.72
CA TYR A 250 3.77 17.89 -14.97
C TYR A 250 4.82 18.95 -14.64
N VAL A 251 5.50 18.84 -13.48
CA VAL A 251 6.61 19.75 -13.12
C VAL A 251 7.72 19.66 -14.16
N LEU A 252 8.13 18.46 -14.55
CA LEU A 252 9.18 18.26 -15.54
C LEU A 252 8.85 18.89 -16.88
N ASP A 253 7.62 18.72 -17.37
CA ASP A 253 7.20 19.30 -18.63
C ASP A 253 7.13 20.83 -18.55
N SER A 254 6.65 21.38 -17.42
CA SER A 254 6.70 22.83 -17.18
C SER A 254 8.13 23.38 -17.13
N LEU A 255 9.07 22.67 -16.50
CA LEU A 255 10.48 23.09 -16.42
C LEU A 255 11.19 23.06 -17.78
N ARG A 256 10.76 22.19 -18.69
CA ARG A 256 11.30 22.11 -20.06
C ARG A 256 10.88 23.28 -20.94
N GLU A 257 9.79 23.94 -20.59
CA GLU A 257 9.32 25.15 -21.30
C GLU A 257 10.12 26.40 -20.90
N HIS A 258 10.83 26.37 -19.76
CA HIS A 258 11.72 27.45 -19.34
C HIS A 258 13.06 27.45 -20.10
N ALA A 259 13.72 28.61 -20.15
CA ALA A 259 15.01 28.77 -20.81
C ALA A 259 16.14 27.96 -20.12
N CYS A 260 16.02 27.71 -18.81
CA CYS A 260 16.96 26.97 -17.98
C CYS A 260 16.49 25.53 -17.69
N ASN A 261 16.35 24.73 -18.74
CA ASN A 261 15.88 23.35 -18.66
C ASN A 261 16.86 22.45 -17.87
N PRO A 262 16.39 21.60 -16.95
CA PRO A 262 17.24 20.61 -16.29
C PRO A 262 17.90 19.64 -17.28
N GLU A 263 19.08 19.14 -16.92
CA GLU A 263 19.79 18.14 -17.72
C GLU A 263 18.98 16.85 -17.86
N ALA A 264 18.93 16.28 -19.06
CA ALA A 264 18.10 15.10 -19.36
C ALA A 264 18.37 13.90 -18.42
N GLU A 265 19.61 13.72 -17.97
CA GLU A 265 20.03 12.61 -17.11
C GLU A 265 19.47 12.69 -15.68
N CYS A 266 19.29 13.91 -15.15
CA CYS A 266 18.78 14.14 -13.79
C CYS A 266 17.46 14.91 -13.74
N ALA A 267 16.82 15.15 -14.89
CA ALA A 267 15.64 16.01 -14.98
C ALA A 267 14.49 15.52 -14.10
N TRP A 268 14.29 14.20 -14.02
CA TRP A 268 13.28 13.61 -13.13
C TRP A 268 13.59 13.88 -11.65
N ASP A 269 14.83 13.67 -11.22
CA ASP A 269 15.27 13.88 -9.84
C ASP A 269 15.14 15.36 -9.43
N VAL A 270 15.40 16.29 -10.37
CA VAL A 270 15.22 17.74 -10.16
C VAL A 270 13.75 18.10 -10.08
N ALA A 271 12.91 17.62 -11.01
CA ALA A 271 11.47 17.86 -10.98
C ALA A 271 10.82 17.31 -9.70
N GLU A 272 11.27 16.14 -9.23
CA GLU A 272 10.79 15.57 -7.97
C GLU A 272 11.21 16.42 -6.75
N GLN A 273 12.42 16.98 -6.76
CA GLN A 273 12.87 17.90 -5.71
C GLN A 273 12.07 19.20 -5.71
N VAL A 274 11.86 19.81 -6.90
CA VAL A 274 11.03 21.01 -7.06
C VAL A 274 9.62 20.75 -6.54
N LYS A 275 9.00 19.62 -6.94
CA LYS A 275 7.68 19.20 -6.44
C LYS A 275 7.63 19.13 -4.91
N ARG A 276 8.63 18.51 -4.29
CA ARG A 276 8.65 18.28 -2.83
C ARG A 276 8.95 19.54 -2.02
N LEU A 277 9.76 20.44 -2.55
CA LEU A 277 10.27 21.60 -1.80
C LEU A 277 9.46 22.88 -2.04
N HIS A 278 8.93 23.06 -3.25
CA HIS A 278 8.41 24.36 -3.70
C HIS A 278 6.93 24.33 -4.04
N CYS A 279 6.31 23.17 -4.27
CA CYS A 279 4.90 23.12 -4.65
C CYS A 279 3.94 23.19 -3.46
N TYR A 280 2.80 23.85 -3.67
CA TYR A 280 1.72 24.01 -2.69
C TYR A 280 0.36 24.14 -3.38
N VAL A 281 -0.73 23.90 -2.65
CA VAL A 281 -2.08 24.08 -3.21
C VAL A 281 -2.60 25.47 -2.84
N ALA A 282 -2.87 26.29 -3.86
CA ALA A 282 -3.48 27.60 -3.69
C ALA A 282 -4.96 27.50 -3.28
N SER A 283 -5.46 28.50 -2.53
CA SER A 283 -6.88 28.56 -2.14
C SER A 283 -7.79 28.89 -3.32
N ASP A 284 -7.35 29.77 -4.22
CA ASP A 284 -7.97 30.09 -5.49
C ASP A 284 -6.88 30.22 -6.56
N ILE A 285 -7.02 29.49 -7.66
CA ILE A 285 -6.00 29.42 -8.70
C ILE A 285 -5.95 30.70 -9.56
N VAL A 286 -7.09 31.38 -9.72
CA VAL A 286 -7.22 32.57 -10.55
C VAL A 286 -6.58 33.75 -9.84
N GLU A 287 -6.84 33.88 -8.53
CA GLU A 287 -6.20 34.88 -7.68
C GLU A 287 -4.69 34.65 -7.57
N GLU A 288 -4.25 33.39 -7.39
CA GLU A 288 -2.83 33.07 -7.31
C GLU A 288 -2.10 33.34 -8.63
N ARG A 289 -2.73 33.04 -9.77
CA ARG A 289 -2.19 33.41 -11.09
C ARG A 289 -2.03 34.92 -11.22
N ALA A 290 -3.08 35.68 -10.90
CA ALA A 290 -3.04 37.14 -10.99
C ALA A 290 -1.94 37.75 -10.09
N ARG A 291 -1.70 37.14 -8.92
CA ARG A 291 -0.61 37.52 -8.02
C ARG A 291 0.77 37.31 -8.65
N PHE A 292 0.99 36.16 -9.30
CA PHE A 292 2.25 35.90 -10.01
C PHE A 292 2.44 36.85 -11.21
N ASP A 293 1.37 37.12 -11.96
CA ASP A 293 1.40 38.04 -13.11
C ASP A 293 1.73 39.49 -12.69
N ALA A 294 1.28 39.91 -11.49
CA ALA A 294 1.50 41.25 -10.96
C ALA A 294 2.94 41.51 -10.46
N GLY A 295 3.69 40.46 -10.10
CA GLY A 295 5.06 40.59 -9.60
C GLY A 295 5.96 39.38 -9.90
N PRO A 296 6.22 39.04 -11.18
CA PRO A 296 6.89 37.79 -11.56
C PRO A 296 8.25 37.55 -10.87
N PRO A 297 9.19 38.52 -10.79
CA PRO A 297 10.51 38.28 -10.21
C PRO A 297 10.48 37.92 -8.72
N ALA A 298 9.44 38.35 -7.98
CA ALA A 298 9.33 38.08 -6.55
C ALA A 298 8.78 36.67 -6.25
N HIS A 299 8.15 36.03 -7.25
CA HIS A 299 7.48 34.75 -7.11
C HIS A 299 8.22 33.60 -7.80
N ILE A 300 9.20 33.91 -8.66
CA ILE A 300 10.10 32.93 -9.27
C ILE A 300 11.14 32.50 -8.24
N ILE A 301 11.24 31.19 -8.02
CA ILE A 301 12.24 30.57 -7.14
C ILE A 301 13.39 30.05 -7.99
N HIS A 302 14.63 30.35 -7.61
CA HIS A 302 15.82 29.75 -8.22
C HIS A 302 16.20 28.48 -7.43
N HIS A 303 15.82 27.32 -7.98
CA HIS A 303 16.17 26.02 -7.39
C HIS A 303 17.58 25.62 -7.80
N ARG A 304 18.47 25.46 -6.81
CA ARG A 304 19.85 25.02 -7.04
C ARG A 304 19.90 23.51 -7.27
N ALA A 305 20.25 23.12 -8.48
CA ALA A 305 20.51 21.75 -8.90
C ALA A 305 22.02 21.52 -9.09
N VAL A 306 22.42 20.27 -9.31
CA VAL A 306 23.82 19.87 -9.53
C VAL A 306 23.89 19.05 -10.80
N HIS A 307 24.81 19.42 -11.69
CA HIS A 307 25.08 18.71 -12.93
C HIS A 307 25.52 17.27 -12.65
N SER A 308 24.89 16.29 -13.32
CA SER A 308 25.14 14.85 -13.08
C SER A 308 26.60 14.47 -13.35
N ARG A 309 27.20 15.08 -14.38
CA ARG A 309 28.55 14.73 -14.88
C ARG A 309 29.66 15.58 -14.29
N THR A 310 29.44 16.88 -14.16
CA THR A 310 30.49 17.83 -13.73
C THR A 310 30.47 18.10 -12.24
N GLY A 311 29.37 17.76 -11.55
CA GLY A 311 29.16 18.09 -10.14
C GLY A 311 29.05 19.58 -9.86
N GLN A 312 29.00 20.43 -10.90
CA GLN A 312 28.87 21.87 -10.75
C GLN A 312 27.42 22.25 -10.42
N PRO A 313 27.20 23.25 -9.56
CA PRO A 313 25.86 23.74 -9.28
C PRO A 313 25.32 24.54 -10.48
N TYR A 314 24.03 24.41 -10.76
CA TYR A 314 23.29 25.26 -11.68
C TYR A 314 21.92 25.61 -11.09
N GLU A 315 21.25 26.60 -11.65
CA GLU A 315 19.94 27.05 -11.17
C GLU A 315 18.85 26.78 -12.20
N VAL A 316 17.70 26.35 -11.69
CA VAL A 316 16.46 26.14 -12.45
C VAL A 316 15.43 27.11 -11.90
N GLU A 317 14.82 27.89 -12.79
CA GLU A 317 13.74 28.81 -12.43
C GLU A 317 12.44 28.03 -12.25
N VAL A 318 11.79 28.28 -11.12
CA VAL A 318 10.53 27.66 -10.74
C VAL A 318 9.46 28.73 -10.58
N GLY A 319 8.43 28.69 -11.42
CA GLY A 319 7.38 29.70 -11.49
C GLY A 319 6.01 29.14 -11.15
N TYR A 320 5.13 29.09 -12.15
CA TYR A 320 3.72 28.72 -11.98
C TYR A 320 3.48 27.27 -11.54
N GLU A 321 4.40 26.36 -11.85
CA GLU A 321 4.36 24.96 -11.46
C GLU A 321 4.28 24.78 -9.94
N GLN A 322 4.69 25.77 -9.14
CA GLN A 322 4.55 25.76 -7.69
C GLN A 322 3.11 25.43 -7.27
N PHE A 323 2.12 26.11 -7.85
CA PHE A 323 0.71 25.89 -7.49
C PHE A 323 -0.10 25.13 -8.54
N LEU A 324 0.34 25.12 -9.80
CA LEU A 324 -0.35 24.38 -10.85
C LEU A 324 -0.11 22.87 -10.77
N ALA A 325 1.10 22.44 -10.40
CA ALA A 325 1.44 21.02 -10.37
C ALA A 325 0.54 20.21 -9.41
N PRO A 326 0.34 20.61 -8.14
CA PRO A 326 -0.55 19.86 -7.25
C PRO A 326 -2.03 20.06 -7.61
N GLU A 327 -2.40 21.14 -8.30
CA GLU A 327 -3.77 21.38 -8.75
C GLU A 327 -4.26 20.32 -9.74
N VAL A 328 -3.38 19.61 -10.46
CA VAL A 328 -3.78 18.51 -11.36
C VAL A 328 -4.59 17.43 -10.63
N MET A 329 -4.38 17.25 -9.33
CA MET A 329 -5.16 16.31 -8.50
C MET A 329 -6.60 16.77 -8.28
N LEU A 330 -6.82 18.09 -8.21
CA LEU A 330 -8.12 18.72 -8.01
C LEU A 330 -8.81 19.05 -9.33
N ARG A 331 -8.04 19.29 -10.39
CA ARG A 331 -8.50 19.57 -11.75
C ARG A 331 -7.65 18.78 -12.76
N PRO A 332 -7.97 17.50 -12.99
CA PRO A 332 -7.21 16.64 -13.91
C PRO A 332 -7.23 17.09 -15.37
N THR A 333 -8.20 17.94 -15.73
CA THR A 333 -8.28 18.56 -17.06
C THR A 333 -7.07 19.42 -17.41
N LEU A 334 -6.27 19.83 -16.42
CA LEU A 334 -4.99 20.52 -16.64
C LEU A 334 -3.92 19.61 -17.27
N LEU A 335 -3.98 18.30 -17.02
CA LEU A 335 -3.09 17.32 -17.64
C LEU A 335 -3.72 16.74 -18.91
N GLN A 336 -4.99 16.34 -18.82
CA GLN A 336 -5.72 15.67 -19.90
C GLN A 336 -7.16 16.16 -19.95
N PRO A 337 -7.60 16.87 -21.01
CA PRO A 337 -8.95 17.43 -21.10
C PRO A 337 -10.09 16.42 -20.90
N GLN A 338 -9.86 15.15 -21.24
CA GLN A 338 -10.80 14.05 -21.06
C GLN A 338 -11.01 13.62 -19.59
N TRP A 339 -10.12 13.99 -18.68
CA TRP A 339 -10.21 13.60 -17.27
C TRP A 339 -11.07 14.59 -16.48
N ALA A 340 -12.39 14.41 -16.56
CA ALA A 340 -13.35 15.27 -15.88
C ALA A 340 -13.54 14.94 -14.39
N ALA A 341 -13.28 13.70 -13.97
CA ALA A 341 -13.49 13.27 -12.59
C ALA A 341 -12.33 13.74 -11.68
N THR A 342 -12.63 14.57 -10.68
CA THR A 342 -11.66 15.09 -9.72
C THR A 342 -11.49 14.15 -8.51
N LEU A 343 -10.42 14.33 -7.72
CA LEU A 343 -10.25 13.57 -6.48
C LEU A 343 -11.44 13.76 -5.50
N PRO A 344 -11.96 14.97 -5.23
CA PRO A 344 -13.18 15.15 -4.42
C PRO A 344 -14.39 14.37 -4.95
N ASN A 345 -14.59 14.31 -6.28
CA ASN A 345 -15.68 13.54 -6.87
C ASN A 345 -15.50 12.04 -6.65
N ARG A 346 -14.26 11.53 -6.66
CA ARG A 346 -13.96 10.12 -6.33
C ARG A 346 -14.18 9.82 -4.85
N MET A 347 -13.82 10.74 -3.96
CA MET A 347 -14.09 10.63 -2.53
C MET A 347 -15.59 10.52 -2.26
N ASP A 348 -16.37 11.43 -2.84
CA ASP A 348 -17.82 11.42 -2.74
C ASP A 348 -18.44 10.13 -3.34
N ALA A 349 -18.00 9.71 -4.53
CA ALA A 349 -18.47 8.47 -5.16
C ALA A 349 -18.20 7.23 -4.29
N ALA A 350 -17.05 7.15 -3.61
CA ALA A 350 -16.74 6.06 -2.69
C ALA A 350 -17.73 6.00 -1.52
N VAL A 351 -18.06 7.16 -0.93
CA VAL A 351 -19.05 7.24 0.16
C VAL A 351 -20.44 6.86 -0.34
N TRP A 352 -20.83 7.27 -1.56
CA TRP A 352 -22.13 6.96 -2.13
C TRP A 352 -22.31 5.50 -2.56
N ALA A 353 -21.22 4.81 -2.90
CA ALA A 353 -21.22 3.37 -3.09
C ALA A 353 -21.45 2.58 -1.79
N CYS A 354 -21.27 3.22 -0.62
CA CYS A 354 -21.50 2.60 0.67
C CYS A 354 -22.99 2.66 1.10
N PRO A 355 -23.43 1.78 2.02
CA PRO A 355 -24.75 1.84 2.64
C PRO A 355 -25.04 3.19 3.30
N VAL A 356 -26.30 3.64 3.26
CA VAL A 356 -26.69 4.98 3.73
C VAL A 356 -26.30 5.28 5.18
N ASP A 357 -26.32 4.27 6.06
CA ASP A 357 -26.11 4.41 7.49
C ASP A 357 -24.67 4.80 7.88
N CYS A 358 -23.69 4.47 7.03
CA CYS A 358 -22.28 4.76 7.31
C CYS A 358 -21.81 6.08 6.68
N ARG A 359 -22.54 6.65 5.70
CA ARG A 359 -22.06 7.79 4.89
C ARG A 359 -21.69 9.01 5.72
N ARG A 360 -22.50 9.34 6.73
CA ARG A 360 -22.22 10.47 7.62
C ARG A 360 -20.94 10.25 8.44
N ARG A 361 -20.72 9.02 8.93
CA ARG A 361 -19.49 8.66 9.67
C ARG A 361 -18.26 8.75 8.76
N LEU A 362 -18.40 8.38 7.49
CA LEU A 362 -17.33 8.47 6.49
C LEU A 362 -16.94 9.94 6.18
N TYR A 363 -17.91 10.84 6.00
CA TYR A 363 -17.62 12.27 5.82
C TYR A 363 -17.03 12.93 7.07
N ALA A 364 -17.52 12.56 8.24
CA ALA A 364 -17.04 13.10 9.52
C ALA A 364 -15.63 12.61 9.91
N ASN A 365 -15.08 11.62 9.21
CA ASN A 365 -13.74 11.10 9.45
C ASN A 365 -13.06 10.72 8.14
N VAL A 366 -12.56 11.73 7.43
CA VAL A 366 -11.71 11.53 6.26
C VAL A 366 -10.25 11.56 6.70
N VAL A 367 -9.48 10.54 6.38
CA VAL A 367 -8.05 10.45 6.67
C VAL A 367 -7.28 10.55 5.36
N VAL A 368 -6.41 11.55 5.23
CA VAL A 368 -5.52 11.67 4.06
C VAL A 368 -4.11 11.22 4.45
N THR A 369 -3.50 10.37 3.63
CA THR A 369 -2.16 9.82 3.86
C THR A 369 -1.40 9.63 2.54
N GLY A 370 -0.11 9.31 2.65
CA GLY A 370 0.78 9.12 1.52
C GLY A 370 1.58 10.37 1.16
N GLY A 371 2.72 10.15 0.49
CA GLY A 371 3.71 11.21 0.24
C GLY A 371 3.21 12.32 -0.67
N ASN A 372 2.26 12.05 -1.56
CA ASN A 372 1.70 13.04 -2.48
C ASN A 372 0.59 13.89 -1.84
N MET A 373 0.16 13.58 -0.61
CA MET A 373 -0.79 14.40 0.14
C MET A 373 -0.14 15.54 0.94
N ARG A 374 1.19 15.63 0.93
CA ARG A 374 1.96 16.58 1.76
C ARG A 374 1.94 18.03 1.27
N PHE A 375 1.26 18.32 0.16
CA PHE A 375 1.22 19.68 -0.36
C PHE A 375 0.53 20.62 0.64
N PRO A 376 1.19 21.73 1.04
CA PRO A 376 0.56 22.71 1.91
C PRO A 376 -0.78 23.18 1.34
N GLY A 377 -1.84 23.15 2.15
CA GLY A 377 -3.19 23.59 1.76
C GLY A 377 -4.08 22.53 1.11
N LEU A 378 -3.54 21.36 0.70
CA LEU A 378 -4.32 20.33 0.00
C LEU A 378 -5.46 19.78 0.86
N SER A 379 -5.17 19.36 2.09
CA SER A 379 -6.15 18.79 3.02
C SER A 379 -7.34 19.73 3.27
N ARG A 380 -7.07 21.03 3.45
CA ARG A 380 -8.09 22.08 3.59
C ARG A 380 -8.90 22.27 2.31
N ARG A 381 -8.26 22.26 1.14
CA ARG A 381 -8.95 22.36 -0.16
C ARG A 381 -9.84 21.14 -0.42
N LEU A 382 -9.43 19.94 -0.02
CA LEU A 382 -10.26 18.74 -0.08
C LEU A 382 -11.48 18.85 0.85
N GLU A 383 -11.30 19.33 2.08
CA GLU A 383 -12.40 19.54 3.02
C GLU A 383 -13.44 20.55 2.49
N CYS A 384 -12.97 21.70 1.97
CA CYS A 384 -13.84 22.69 1.36
C CYS A 384 -14.55 22.14 0.11
N ALA A 385 -13.84 21.40 -0.74
CA ALA A 385 -14.42 20.81 -1.96
C ALA A 385 -15.51 19.79 -1.63
N LEU A 386 -15.28 18.90 -0.66
CA LEU A 386 -16.28 17.93 -0.20
C LEU A 386 -17.49 18.62 0.43
N SER A 387 -17.26 19.64 1.28
CA SER A 387 -18.35 20.41 1.90
C SER A 387 -19.22 21.07 0.83
N LYS A 388 -18.59 21.67 -0.19
CA LYS A 388 -19.30 22.27 -1.33
C LYS A 388 -20.12 21.25 -2.12
N LEU A 389 -19.59 20.05 -2.37
CA LEU A 389 -20.34 18.97 -3.04
C LEU A 389 -21.59 18.55 -2.24
N LEU A 390 -21.50 18.54 -0.90
CA LEU A 390 -22.64 18.25 -0.03
C LEU A 390 -23.68 19.37 -0.06
N GLU A 391 -23.25 20.64 -0.02
CA GLU A 391 -24.12 21.81 -0.11
C GLU A 391 -24.87 21.88 -1.45
N GLU A 392 -24.15 21.71 -2.56
CA GLU A 392 -24.74 21.69 -3.92
C GLU A 392 -25.79 20.58 -4.04
N ARG A 393 -25.48 19.40 -3.50
CA ARG A 393 -26.43 18.28 -3.46
C ARG A 393 -27.64 18.57 -2.59
N ALA A 394 -27.45 19.14 -1.40
CA ALA A 394 -28.55 19.50 -0.50
C ALA A 394 -29.47 20.55 -1.14
N ALA A 395 -28.90 21.55 -1.82
CA ALA A 395 -29.64 22.53 -2.59
C ALA A 395 -30.44 21.88 -3.73
N GLY A 396 -29.82 20.94 -4.47
CA GLY A 396 -30.48 20.18 -5.53
C GLY A 396 -31.68 19.36 -5.03
N PHE A 397 -31.55 18.70 -3.87
CA PHE A 397 -32.68 17.99 -3.25
C PHE A 397 -33.78 18.96 -2.81
N SER A 398 -33.42 20.08 -2.17
CA SER A 398 -34.40 21.09 -1.75
C SER A 398 -35.19 21.66 -2.93
N ALA A 399 -34.54 21.87 -4.08
CA ALA A 399 -35.20 22.33 -5.29
C ALA A 399 -36.13 21.25 -5.90
N ALA A 400 -35.75 19.97 -5.82
CA ALA A 400 -36.54 18.86 -6.35
C ALA A 400 -37.78 18.52 -5.49
N SER A 401 -37.75 18.80 -4.18
CA SER A 401 -38.79 18.37 -3.23
C SER A 401 -40.12 19.14 -3.27
N LYS A 402 -40.33 20.08 -4.22
CA LYS A 402 -41.63 20.77 -4.52
C LYS A 402 -42.53 21.07 -3.29
N GLY A 403 -41.96 21.55 -2.18
CA GLY A 403 -42.71 21.99 -1.00
C GLY A 403 -42.76 21.02 0.18
N THR A 404 -42.24 19.79 0.07
CA THR A 404 -41.98 18.96 1.26
C THR A 404 -40.70 19.46 1.92
N GLN A 405 -40.81 20.09 3.11
CA GLN A 405 -39.65 20.50 3.90
C GLN A 405 -38.90 19.27 4.42
N VAL A 406 -38.07 18.66 3.59
CA VAL A 406 -37.06 17.72 4.05
C VAL A 406 -35.86 18.57 4.47
N LYS A 407 -35.72 18.81 5.77
CA LYS A 407 -34.53 19.48 6.31
C LYS A 407 -33.33 18.56 6.04
N PRO A 408 -32.33 18.99 5.25
CA PRO A 408 -31.12 18.19 5.05
C PRO A 408 -30.47 17.94 6.42
N VAL A 409 -30.06 16.70 6.65
CA VAL A 409 -29.26 16.39 7.84
C VAL A 409 -27.90 17.05 7.66
N ASP A 410 -27.52 17.88 8.62
CA ASP A 410 -26.22 18.54 8.62
C ASP A 410 -25.10 17.48 8.70
N CYS A 411 -24.27 17.45 7.65
CA CYS A 411 -23.19 16.49 7.49
C CYS A 411 -21.87 17.25 7.54
N GLN A 412 -21.22 17.23 8.70
CA GLN A 412 -19.91 17.84 8.88
C GLN A 412 -18.85 16.99 8.19
N VAL A 413 -18.03 17.63 7.38
CA VAL A 413 -16.83 17.03 6.78
C VAL A 413 -15.64 17.36 7.68
N HIS A 414 -14.82 16.38 7.98
CA HIS A 414 -13.57 16.61 8.69
C HIS A 414 -12.44 15.82 8.04
N VAL A 415 -11.42 16.52 7.56
CA VAL A 415 -10.23 15.92 6.95
C VAL A 415 -9.09 15.96 7.95
N THR A 416 -8.62 14.78 8.35
CA THR A 416 -7.43 14.60 9.19
C THR A 416 -6.22 14.33 8.31
N ASP A 417 -5.22 15.22 8.38
CA ASP A 417 -3.98 15.10 7.63
C ASP A 417 -2.93 14.25 8.36
N CYS A 418 -2.70 13.05 7.84
CA CYS A 418 -1.69 12.12 8.32
C CYS A 418 -0.48 12.02 7.38
N SER A 419 -0.40 12.88 6.36
CA SER A 419 0.64 12.81 5.33
C SER A 419 2.05 13.14 5.85
N HIS A 420 2.14 13.76 7.03
CA HIS A 420 3.41 14.01 7.72
C HIS A 420 4.12 12.71 8.15
N ASP A 421 3.35 11.65 8.45
CA ASP A 421 3.89 10.34 8.79
C ASP A 421 3.86 9.42 7.57
N LEU A 422 4.98 9.42 6.83
CA LEU A 422 5.14 8.56 5.64
C LEU A 422 5.10 7.06 5.96
N SER A 423 5.20 6.68 7.23
CA SER A 423 5.17 5.29 7.68
C SER A 423 3.82 4.88 8.27
N ALA A 424 2.78 5.73 8.19
CA ALA A 424 1.46 5.48 8.76
C ALA A 424 0.89 4.08 8.44
N VAL A 425 0.92 3.69 7.16
CA VAL A 425 0.49 2.36 6.70
C VAL A 425 1.33 1.25 7.35
N TRP A 426 2.65 1.41 7.35
CA TRP A 426 3.55 0.42 7.96
C TRP A 426 3.32 0.31 9.48
N LYS A 427 3.12 1.45 10.18
CA LYS A 427 2.83 1.51 11.62
C LYS A 427 1.52 0.80 11.96
N GLY A 428 0.46 1.03 11.19
CA GLY A 428 -0.79 0.31 11.36
C GLY A 428 -0.65 -1.20 11.17
N GLY A 429 0.18 -1.61 10.21
CA GLY A 429 0.56 -3.02 10.01
C GLY A 429 1.39 -3.58 11.17
N SER A 430 2.31 -2.79 11.72
CA SER A 430 3.13 -3.13 12.89
C SER A 430 2.26 -3.37 14.13
N LEU A 431 1.27 -2.52 14.36
CA LEU A 431 0.28 -2.68 15.43
C LEU A 431 -0.57 -3.94 15.22
N PHE A 432 -1.02 -4.20 13.99
CA PHE A 432 -1.79 -5.41 13.68
C PHE A 432 -0.97 -6.69 13.88
N GLY A 433 0.26 -6.73 13.34
CA GLY A 433 1.17 -7.88 13.45
C GLY A 433 1.58 -8.20 14.89
N ALA A 434 1.66 -7.19 15.77
CA ALA A 434 1.93 -7.37 17.19
C ALA A 434 0.69 -7.77 18.00
N SER A 435 -0.50 -7.68 17.41
CA SER A 435 -1.75 -7.98 18.10
C SER A 435 -2.09 -9.48 18.04
N PRO A 436 -2.85 -10.01 19.01
CA PRO A 436 -3.37 -11.37 18.94
C PRO A 436 -4.27 -11.64 17.72
N ARG A 437 -4.79 -10.58 17.07
CA ARG A 437 -5.60 -10.70 15.86
C ARG A 437 -4.82 -11.27 14.70
N PHE A 438 -3.53 -10.97 14.58
CA PHE A 438 -2.71 -11.54 13.52
C PHE A 438 -2.71 -13.08 13.60
N ALA A 439 -2.45 -13.64 14.78
CA ALA A 439 -2.44 -15.10 14.96
C ALA A 439 -3.81 -15.75 14.69
N ALA A 440 -4.92 -15.02 14.89
CA ALA A 440 -6.27 -15.50 14.65
C ALA A 440 -6.72 -15.38 13.19
N GLU A 441 -6.26 -14.33 12.49
CA GLU A 441 -6.75 -13.97 11.16
C GLU A 441 -5.76 -14.29 10.02
N ALA A 442 -4.49 -14.55 10.32
CA ALA A 442 -3.49 -14.90 9.31
C ALA A 442 -3.73 -16.29 8.73
N VAL A 443 -3.50 -16.43 7.42
CA VAL A 443 -3.55 -17.72 6.73
C VAL A 443 -2.28 -18.48 7.06
N THR A 444 -2.41 -19.71 7.56
CA THR A 444 -1.27 -20.59 7.80
C THR A 444 -0.89 -21.33 6.53
N ARG A 445 0.39 -21.70 6.40
CA ARG A 445 0.88 -22.51 5.28
C ARG A 445 0.14 -23.84 5.14
N ALA A 446 -0.19 -24.48 6.26
CA ALA A 446 -0.97 -25.72 6.26
C ALA A 446 -2.38 -25.50 5.69
N ALA A 447 -3.08 -24.43 6.12
CA ALA A 447 -4.39 -24.08 5.58
C ALA A 447 -4.33 -23.74 4.08
N TYR A 448 -3.29 -23.03 3.64
CA TYR A 448 -3.04 -22.74 2.23
C TYR A 448 -2.85 -24.02 1.41
N GLN A 449 -2.05 -24.98 1.89
CA GLN A 449 -1.83 -26.25 1.20
C GLN A 449 -3.09 -27.12 1.10
N GLU A 450 -3.98 -27.05 2.10
CA GLU A 450 -5.23 -27.80 2.11
C GLU A 450 -6.33 -27.17 1.25
N ARG A 451 -6.46 -25.83 1.28
CA ARG A 451 -7.62 -25.11 0.72
C ARG A 451 -7.28 -24.22 -0.48
N GLY A 452 -6.00 -24.05 -0.78
CA GLY A 452 -5.51 -23.05 -1.73
C GLY A 452 -5.58 -21.63 -1.19
N CYS A 453 -5.35 -20.65 -2.07
CA CYS A 453 -5.18 -19.26 -1.68
C CYS A 453 -6.43 -18.58 -1.10
N PHE A 454 -7.65 -19.12 -1.29
CA PHE A 454 -8.89 -18.48 -0.83
C PHE A 454 -10.03 -19.48 -0.54
N SER A 455 -10.21 -19.89 0.73
CA SER A 455 -11.57 -20.17 1.22
C SER A 455 -12.23 -18.83 1.52
N ARG A 456 -13.45 -18.60 1.02
CA ARG A 456 -14.24 -17.34 0.99
C ARG A 456 -14.28 -16.44 2.24
N ASP A 457 -13.73 -16.87 3.37
CA ASP A 457 -13.85 -16.21 4.67
C ASP A 457 -12.54 -15.52 5.14
N ALA A 458 -11.46 -15.53 4.35
CA ALA A 458 -10.10 -15.22 4.83
C ALA A 458 -9.46 -13.88 4.37
N VAL A 459 -10.16 -13.00 3.64
CA VAL A 459 -9.63 -11.67 3.24
C VAL A 459 -10.57 -10.54 3.57
#